data_AF-A0A7Y6UYV7-F1
#
_entry.id   AF-A0A7Y6UYV7-F1
#
_cell.length_a   1.000
_cell.length_b   1.000
_cell.length_c   1.000
_cell.angle_alpha   90.00
_cell.angle_beta   90.00
_cell.angle_gamma   90.00
#
_symmetry.space_group_name_H-M   'P 1'
#
loop_
_entity.id
_entity.type
_entity.pdbx_description
1 polymer ?
#
loop_
_entity_poly.entity_id
_entity_poly.type
_entity_poly.pdbx_seq_one_letter_code
_entity_poly.pdbx_strand_id
1 'polypeptide(L)'
;MLPSLLLTLAAASVPAQAGMLPTLAAYGADPGQTSVSGMSSGAFMAAQFSVAFSASVVGAGIVAGGPFYCAGLFAPTLPAQAASSACMTPLGSSGPRASAALQFAGAFAEQGRIDSLSGLARQKIYIFSGSKDPVVKQKVVDQTAKFFALAGVKPANLKYVNTIAAGHALLTDSPGDSACGTTAAPFINNCGYRQANEILSWIYGPLQKTEDRPAGQLTMFDQAPFDPAGAATLGPIGYVYVPDACEKAACRIHVAFHGCLQGEGKLGDRYARTTGYNEAAASNRIIVLYPQVAASSRNPLGCWDFWGYTAPADTLHPDFYSKQAPQHAAIANMLKRLSETRPSPDQPKEPKE
;
A
#
# COMPACT_ATOMS: atom_id res chain seq x y z
N MET A 1 9.87 -2.81 -76.30
CA MET A 1 10.13 -2.76 -74.84
C MET A 1 9.17 -1.75 -74.23
N LEU A 2 8.10 -2.20 -73.58
CA LEU A 2 7.18 -1.34 -72.79
C LEU A 2 7.40 -1.66 -71.31
N PRO A 3 7.60 -0.69 -70.42
CA PRO A 3 7.70 -0.95 -68.99
C PRO A 3 6.32 -0.94 -68.32
N SER A 4 6.05 -1.99 -67.55
CA SER A 4 4.87 -2.12 -66.68
C SER A 4 4.99 -1.19 -65.47
N LEU A 5 3.94 -0.42 -65.19
CA LEU A 5 3.81 0.44 -64.02
C LEU A 5 3.21 -0.38 -62.86
N LEU A 6 4.00 -0.66 -61.82
CA LEU A 6 3.54 -1.25 -60.56
C LEU A 6 3.02 -0.13 -59.65
N LEU A 7 1.74 -0.17 -59.31
CA LEU A 7 1.08 0.73 -58.36
C LEU A 7 1.25 0.17 -56.94
N THR A 8 2.05 0.82 -56.11
CA THR A 8 2.18 0.50 -54.68
C THR A 8 1.06 1.19 -53.89
N LEU A 9 0.14 0.41 -53.32
CA LEU A 9 -0.80 0.92 -52.31
C LEU A 9 -0.04 1.20 -51.00
N ALA A 10 0.10 2.48 -50.66
CA ALA A 10 0.54 2.89 -49.33
C ALA A 10 -0.60 2.68 -48.33
N ALA A 11 -0.44 1.74 -47.39
CA ALA A 11 -1.33 1.61 -46.26
C ALA A 11 -1.12 2.81 -45.32
N ALA A 12 -2.11 3.70 -45.24
CA ALA A 12 -2.11 4.78 -44.27
C ALA A 12 -2.30 4.20 -42.85
N SER A 13 -1.23 4.18 -42.07
CA SER A 13 -1.28 3.89 -40.64
C SER A 13 -1.97 5.05 -39.91
N VAL A 14 -3.18 4.81 -39.42
CA VAL A 14 -3.87 5.73 -38.52
C VAL A 14 -3.10 5.79 -37.20
N PRO A 15 -2.62 6.96 -36.73
CA PRO A 15 -1.95 7.04 -35.44
C PRO A 15 -2.95 6.73 -34.33
N ALA A 16 -2.61 5.78 -33.45
CA ALA A 16 -3.35 5.53 -32.23
C ALA A 16 -3.30 6.80 -31.36
N GLN A 17 -4.45 7.43 -31.12
CA GLN A 17 -4.56 8.49 -30.13
C GLN A 17 -4.24 7.90 -28.76
N ALA A 18 -3.11 8.34 -28.18
CA ALA A 18 -2.82 8.10 -26.77
C ALA A 18 -3.93 8.75 -25.93
N GLY A 19 -4.86 7.93 -25.44
CA GLY A 19 -5.94 8.39 -24.56
C GLY A 19 -5.35 8.95 -23.28
N MET A 20 -5.81 10.13 -22.86
CA MET A 20 -5.46 10.71 -21.58
C MET A 20 -5.97 9.81 -20.44
N LEU A 21 -5.12 9.51 -19.45
CA LEU A 21 -5.52 8.69 -18.30
C LEU A 21 -6.69 9.36 -17.53
N PRO A 22 -7.66 8.59 -17.01
CA PRO A 22 -8.74 9.15 -16.21
C PRO A 22 -8.22 9.80 -14.91
N THR A 23 -8.89 10.84 -14.42
CA THR A 23 -8.60 11.40 -13.10
C THR A 23 -9.22 10.54 -11.99
N LEU A 24 -8.65 10.57 -10.79
CA LEU A 24 -9.26 9.95 -9.63
C LEU A 24 -10.58 10.68 -9.31
N ALA A 25 -11.70 9.96 -9.31
CA ALA A 25 -13.00 10.54 -8.99
C ALA A 25 -13.19 10.74 -7.48
N ALA A 26 -14.14 11.61 -7.13
CA ALA A 26 -14.59 11.84 -5.77
C ALA A 26 -15.86 11.03 -5.49
N TYR A 27 -15.92 10.37 -4.33
CA TYR A 27 -16.99 9.44 -3.98
C TYR A 27 -17.73 9.81 -2.70
N GLY A 28 -17.44 10.96 -2.07
CA GLY A 28 -17.99 11.29 -0.75
C GLY A 28 -17.76 10.17 0.27
N ALA A 29 -16.59 9.55 0.20
CA ALA A 29 -16.18 8.50 1.12
C ALA A 29 -15.93 9.10 2.52
N ASP A 30 -16.09 8.29 3.57
CA ASP A 30 -15.89 8.72 4.95
C ASP A 30 -14.40 8.64 5.32
N PRO A 31 -13.69 9.78 5.43
CA PRO A 31 -12.27 9.78 5.78
C PRO A 31 -12.02 9.26 7.19
N GLY A 32 -13.00 9.33 8.10
CA GLY A 32 -12.92 8.83 9.47
C GLY A 32 -13.06 7.31 9.60
N GLN A 33 -13.25 6.60 8.49
CA GLN A 33 -13.30 5.14 8.39
C GLN A 33 -12.17 4.58 7.51
N THR A 34 -11.10 5.36 7.31
CA THR A 34 -9.95 4.97 6.51
C THR A 34 -9.11 3.90 7.20
N SER A 35 -8.73 2.86 6.50
CA SER A 35 -7.71 1.91 6.95
C SER A 35 -6.67 1.66 5.88
N VAL A 36 -5.54 1.06 6.26
CA VAL A 36 -4.45 0.76 5.32
C VAL A 36 -3.96 -0.67 5.50
N SER A 37 -3.37 -1.26 4.48
CA SER A 37 -2.60 -2.49 4.62
C SER A 37 -1.52 -2.57 3.56
N GLY A 38 -0.58 -3.49 3.74
CA GLY A 38 0.35 -3.80 2.67
C GLY A 38 1.20 -5.01 2.97
N MET A 39 1.97 -5.38 1.96
CA MET A 39 2.93 -6.48 2.00
C MET A 39 4.36 -5.95 1.81
N SER A 40 5.36 -6.51 2.51
CA SER A 40 6.78 -6.20 2.29
C SER A 40 7.07 -4.69 2.49
N SER A 41 7.69 -3.99 1.55
CA SER A 41 7.83 -2.52 1.60
C SER A 41 6.49 -1.80 1.76
N GLY A 42 5.40 -2.30 1.15
CA GLY A 42 4.04 -1.82 1.39
C GLY A 42 3.56 -2.04 2.83
N ALA A 43 4.06 -3.05 3.53
CA ALA A 43 3.78 -3.27 4.95
C ALA A 43 4.54 -2.28 5.84
N PHE A 44 5.79 -1.95 5.50
CA PHE A 44 6.51 -0.83 6.15
C PHE A 44 5.77 0.49 5.93
N MET A 45 5.32 0.76 4.71
CA MET A 45 4.49 1.93 4.37
C MET A 45 3.18 1.93 5.16
N ALA A 46 2.46 0.81 5.24
CA ALA A 46 1.24 0.70 6.04
C ALA A 46 1.49 1.03 7.52
N ALA A 47 2.58 0.51 8.11
CA ALA A 47 2.96 0.82 9.49
C ALA A 47 3.30 2.32 9.66
N GLN A 48 4.09 2.88 8.75
CA GLN A 48 4.46 4.29 8.74
C GLN A 48 3.25 5.21 8.62
N PHE A 49 2.39 4.97 7.64
CA PHE A 49 1.20 5.75 7.37
C PHE A 49 0.19 5.66 8.52
N SER A 50 -0.03 4.46 9.08
CA SER A 50 -0.94 4.26 10.21
C SER A 50 -0.50 5.02 11.46
N VAL A 51 0.82 5.17 11.65
CA VAL A 51 1.38 5.97 12.75
C VAL A 51 1.32 7.46 12.46
N ALA A 52 1.72 7.87 11.25
CA ALA A 52 1.72 9.28 10.84
C ALA A 52 0.32 9.92 10.88
N PHE A 53 -0.71 9.17 10.49
CA PHE A 53 -2.09 9.64 10.34
C PHE A 53 -3.06 8.94 11.32
N SER A 54 -2.57 8.59 12.51
CA SER A 54 -3.33 7.81 13.49
C SER A 54 -4.66 8.43 13.95
N ALA A 55 -4.87 9.73 13.76
CA ALA A 55 -6.15 10.40 14.00
C ALA A 55 -7.24 9.94 13.03
N SER A 56 -6.90 9.73 11.75
CA SER A 56 -7.85 9.38 10.70
C SER A 56 -7.87 7.89 10.35
N VAL A 57 -6.76 7.18 10.60
CA VAL A 57 -6.64 5.75 10.32
C VAL A 57 -7.25 4.93 11.47
N VAL A 58 -8.24 4.09 11.14
CA VAL A 58 -8.95 3.22 12.11
C VAL A 58 -8.31 1.84 12.28
N GLY A 59 -7.41 1.44 11.39
CA GLY A 59 -6.72 0.17 11.48
C GLY A 59 -5.70 -0.06 10.37
N ALA A 60 -4.82 -1.03 10.60
CA ALA A 60 -3.74 -1.37 9.68
C ALA A 60 -3.52 -2.89 9.55
N GLY A 61 -3.22 -3.35 8.34
CA GLY A 61 -2.73 -4.70 8.05
C GLY A 61 -1.26 -4.69 7.63
N ILE A 62 -0.39 -5.39 8.36
CA ILE A 62 1.07 -5.36 8.14
C ILE A 62 1.56 -6.77 7.85
N VAL A 63 1.77 -7.09 6.57
CA VAL A 63 2.14 -8.43 6.11
C VAL A 63 3.62 -8.48 5.75
N ALA A 64 4.42 -9.19 6.54
CA ALA A 64 5.87 -9.32 6.34
C ALA A 64 6.59 -7.96 6.23
N GLY A 65 6.26 -7.03 7.14
CA GLY A 65 6.91 -5.72 7.30
C GLY A 65 7.62 -5.56 8.64
N GLY A 66 8.16 -4.38 8.91
CA GLY A 66 8.85 -4.07 10.17
C GLY A 66 8.23 -2.91 10.96
N PRO A 67 8.79 -2.60 12.14
CA PRO A 67 8.27 -1.54 13.00
C PRO A 67 8.44 -0.16 12.36
N PHE A 68 7.65 0.79 12.85
CA PHE A 68 7.75 2.20 12.46
C PHE A 68 9.19 2.70 12.49
N TYR A 69 9.59 3.45 11.44
CA TYR A 69 10.90 4.08 11.32
C TYR A 69 12.11 3.11 11.36
N CYS A 70 11.91 1.82 11.06
CA CYS A 70 12.94 0.78 11.22
C CYS A 70 14.31 1.17 10.65
N ALA A 71 14.39 1.63 9.40
CA ALA A 71 15.67 1.94 8.75
C ALA A 71 16.42 3.10 9.43
N GLY A 72 15.70 4.01 10.10
CA GLY A 72 16.28 5.13 10.84
C GLY A 72 16.76 4.79 12.25
N LEU A 73 16.57 3.55 12.73
CA LEU A 73 16.95 3.14 14.09
C LEU A 73 18.44 2.83 14.28
N PHE A 74 19.21 2.74 13.19
CA PHE A 74 20.52 2.09 13.19
C PHE A 74 21.69 3.06 12.99
N ALA A 75 21.54 4.33 13.36
CA ALA A 75 22.65 5.28 13.29
C ALA A 75 23.91 4.71 13.99
N PRO A 76 25.11 4.83 13.38
CA PRO A 76 25.44 5.59 12.17
C PRO A 76 25.25 4.83 10.83
N THR A 77 24.70 3.62 10.83
CA THR A 77 24.39 2.89 9.58
C THR A 77 23.37 3.67 8.75
N LEU A 78 23.67 3.83 7.46
CA LEU A 78 22.76 4.52 6.54
C LEU A 78 21.41 3.81 6.47
N PRO A 79 20.28 4.54 6.43
CA PRO A 79 18.95 3.94 6.31
C PRO A 79 18.81 2.94 5.16
N ALA A 80 19.37 3.22 3.98
CA ALA A 80 19.35 2.28 2.84
C ALA A 80 20.05 0.93 3.15
N GLN A 81 21.13 0.96 3.94
CA GLN A 81 21.84 -0.24 4.36
C GLN A 81 21.06 -0.98 5.46
N ALA A 82 20.49 -0.26 6.42
CA ALA A 82 19.65 -0.84 7.46
C ALA A 82 18.39 -1.49 6.88
N ALA A 83 17.77 -0.85 5.89
CA ALA A 83 16.60 -1.32 5.17
C ALA A 83 16.84 -2.65 4.46
N SER A 84 18.03 -2.86 3.91
CA SER A 84 18.42 -4.11 3.22
C SER A 84 19.05 -5.17 4.13
N SER A 85 19.21 -4.88 5.43
CA SER A 85 19.87 -5.79 6.38
C SER A 85 19.08 -5.91 7.69
N ALA A 86 19.31 -5.01 8.64
CA ALA A 86 18.78 -5.09 9.99
C ALA A 86 17.24 -5.04 10.04
N CYS A 87 16.59 -4.41 9.06
CA CYS A 87 15.13 -4.40 8.91
C CYS A 87 14.56 -5.60 8.14
N MET A 88 15.39 -6.51 7.62
CA MET A 88 14.96 -7.64 6.80
C MET A 88 15.47 -8.96 7.40
N THR A 89 16.78 -9.18 7.33
CA THR A 89 17.46 -10.40 7.76
C THR A 89 18.56 -10.09 8.78
N PRO A 90 18.24 -9.56 9.97
CA PRO A 90 19.29 -9.23 10.93
C PRO A 90 20.04 -10.47 11.39
N LEU A 91 21.34 -10.36 11.68
CA LEU A 91 22.19 -11.47 12.13
C LEU A 91 22.17 -11.65 13.65
N GLY A 92 22.15 -12.89 14.14
CA GLY A 92 22.19 -13.18 15.57
C GLY A 92 21.10 -12.46 16.38
N SER A 93 21.48 -11.78 17.46
CA SER A 93 20.60 -10.99 18.32
C SER A 93 20.37 -9.54 17.84
N SER A 94 20.91 -9.15 16.68
CA SER A 94 20.65 -7.83 16.09
C SER A 94 19.22 -7.75 15.50
N GLY A 95 18.82 -6.53 15.13
CA GLY A 95 17.51 -6.21 14.58
C GLY A 95 16.91 -4.95 15.20
N PRO A 96 15.73 -4.51 14.73
CA PRO A 96 15.10 -3.31 15.26
C PRO A 96 14.65 -3.56 16.70
N ARG A 97 14.51 -2.48 17.46
CA ARG A 97 13.96 -2.54 18.81
C ARG A 97 12.67 -1.73 18.85
N ALA A 98 11.56 -2.39 19.16
CA ALA A 98 10.26 -1.75 19.29
C ALA A 98 10.27 -0.54 20.24
N SER A 99 11.04 -0.60 21.34
CA SER A 99 11.17 0.51 22.28
C SER A 99 11.89 1.72 21.68
N ALA A 100 12.91 1.51 20.83
CA ALA A 100 13.59 2.59 20.13
C ALA A 100 12.65 3.22 19.09
N ALA A 101 11.92 2.40 18.33
CA ALA A 101 10.89 2.88 17.41
C ALA A 101 9.83 3.74 18.12
N LEU A 102 9.38 3.34 19.32
CA LEU A 102 8.44 4.10 20.13
C LEU A 102 9.03 5.45 20.59
N GLN A 103 10.30 5.49 20.99
CA GLN A 103 10.96 6.74 21.38
C GLN A 103 11.02 7.74 20.24
N PHE A 104 11.40 7.29 19.03
CA PHE A 104 11.39 8.14 17.84
C PHE A 104 9.97 8.59 17.47
N ALA A 105 8.98 7.70 17.52
CA ALA A 105 7.60 8.08 17.27
C ALA A 105 7.12 9.15 18.27
N GLY A 106 7.46 9.03 19.56
CA GLY A 106 7.16 10.05 20.57
C GLY A 106 7.78 11.41 20.22
N ALA A 107 9.08 11.43 19.90
CA ALA A 107 9.77 12.66 19.52
C ALA A 107 9.17 13.30 18.24
N PHE A 108 8.81 12.49 17.24
CA PHE A 108 8.19 12.99 16.01
C PHE A 108 6.77 13.53 16.25
N ALA A 109 6.03 12.94 17.20
CA ALA A 109 4.72 13.45 17.60
C ALA A 109 4.83 14.79 18.34
N GLU A 110 5.81 14.92 19.25
CA GLU A 110 6.10 16.19 19.95
C GLU A 110 6.49 17.32 18.97
N GLN A 111 7.16 16.97 17.88
CA GLN A 111 7.51 17.88 16.78
C GLN A 111 6.34 18.16 15.81
N GLY A 112 5.18 17.52 15.98
CA GLY A 112 4.04 17.66 15.08
C GLY A 112 4.22 17.02 13.69
N ARG A 113 5.26 16.19 13.51
CA ARG A 113 5.55 15.51 12.23
C ARG A 113 4.62 14.32 11.97
N ILE A 114 4.10 13.73 13.04
CA ILE A 114 3.09 12.67 13.03
C ILE A 114 1.98 13.00 14.03
N ASP A 115 0.85 12.28 13.96
CA ASP A 115 -0.19 12.38 14.98
C ASP A 115 0.27 11.95 16.38
N SER A 116 -0.47 12.38 17.41
CA SER A 116 -0.29 11.88 18.78
C SER A 116 -0.40 10.36 18.82
N LEU A 117 0.52 9.70 19.54
CA LEU A 117 0.50 8.25 19.70
C LEU A 117 -0.77 7.72 20.38
N SER A 118 -1.53 8.57 21.08
CA SER A 118 -2.83 8.21 21.65
C SER A 118 -3.83 7.74 20.58
N GLY A 119 -3.69 8.20 19.33
CA GLY A 119 -4.48 7.74 18.19
C GLY A 119 -4.22 6.28 17.80
N LEU A 120 -3.10 5.68 18.24
CA LEU A 120 -2.80 4.27 17.98
C LEU A 120 -3.67 3.33 18.82
N ALA A 121 -3.97 3.68 20.06
CA ALA A 121 -4.70 2.80 21.00
C ALA A 121 -6.10 2.39 20.51
N ARG A 122 -6.72 3.21 19.65
CA ARG A 122 -8.03 2.96 19.02
C ARG A 122 -7.96 2.12 17.74
N GLN A 123 -6.79 1.95 17.15
CA GLN A 123 -6.64 1.23 15.89
C GLN A 123 -6.79 -0.28 16.07
N LYS A 124 -7.37 -0.93 15.07
CA LYS A 124 -7.35 -2.40 14.91
C LYS A 124 -6.16 -2.79 14.04
N ILE A 125 -5.20 -3.51 14.61
CA ILE A 125 -3.94 -3.85 13.97
C ILE A 125 -3.88 -5.35 13.69
N TYR A 126 -3.77 -5.72 12.42
CA TYR A 126 -3.48 -7.07 11.95
C TYR A 126 -2.02 -7.14 11.52
N ILE A 127 -1.28 -8.14 11.99
CA ILE A 127 0.11 -8.36 11.63
C ILE A 127 0.27 -9.81 11.19
N PHE A 128 1.08 -10.03 10.15
CA PHE A 128 1.37 -11.36 9.65
C PHE A 128 2.87 -11.58 9.42
N SER A 129 3.36 -12.75 9.81
CA SER A 129 4.67 -13.28 9.42
C SER A 129 4.52 -14.73 8.92
N GLY A 130 5.10 -15.02 7.75
CA GLY A 130 5.22 -16.40 7.27
C GLY A 130 6.37 -17.09 7.99
N SER A 131 6.16 -18.27 8.58
CA SER A 131 7.23 -18.98 9.32
C SER A 131 8.35 -19.51 8.41
N LYS A 132 8.14 -19.48 7.07
CA LYS A 132 9.16 -19.79 6.06
C LYS A 132 9.69 -18.57 5.32
N ASP A 133 9.30 -17.35 5.72
CA ASP A 133 9.76 -16.11 5.07
C ASP A 133 11.28 -15.93 5.23
N PRO A 134 12.05 -15.97 4.11
CA PRO A 134 13.48 -15.76 4.18
C PRO A 134 13.90 -14.29 4.05
N VAL A 135 12.98 -13.40 3.66
CA VAL A 135 13.23 -12.02 3.23
C VAL A 135 13.03 -11.05 4.40
N VAL A 136 11.87 -11.09 5.05
CA VAL A 136 11.63 -10.33 6.29
C VAL A 136 11.43 -11.33 7.41
N LYS A 137 12.51 -11.56 8.17
CA LYS A 137 12.54 -12.57 9.21
C LYS A 137 11.50 -12.25 10.28
N GLN A 138 10.84 -13.29 10.79
CA GLN A 138 9.81 -13.17 11.82
C GLN A 138 10.26 -12.32 13.02
N LYS A 139 11.53 -12.39 13.44
CA LYS A 139 12.05 -11.54 14.52
C LYS A 139 11.97 -10.03 14.27
N VAL A 140 11.92 -9.59 13.01
CA VAL A 140 11.62 -8.20 12.65
C VAL A 140 10.13 -7.92 12.85
N VAL A 141 9.26 -8.79 12.32
CA VAL A 141 7.80 -8.67 12.43
C VAL A 141 7.31 -8.73 13.88
N ASP A 142 7.98 -9.53 14.72
CA ASP A 142 7.75 -9.58 16.17
C ASP A 142 7.95 -8.20 16.83
N GLN A 143 8.90 -7.41 16.34
CA GLN A 143 9.13 -6.05 16.82
C GLN A 143 8.06 -5.08 16.34
N THR A 144 7.45 -5.31 15.18
CA THR A 144 6.25 -4.59 14.73
C THR A 144 5.10 -4.79 15.71
N ALA A 145 4.79 -6.05 16.05
CA ALA A 145 3.74 -6.37 17.02
C ALA A 145 4.04 -5.77 18.40
N LYS A 146 5.28 -5.89 18.86
CA LYS A 146 5.73 -5.28 20.11
C LYS A 146 5.63 -3.75 20.09
N PHE A 147 5.93 -3.10 18.97
CA PHE A 147 5.82 -1.64 18.84
C PHE A 147 4.38 -1.18 19.05
N PHE A 148 3.41 -1.76 18.35
CA PHE A 148 1.99 -1.38 18.52
C PHE A 148 1.48 -1.67 19.93
N ALA A 149 1.88 -2.80 20.53
CA ALA A 149 1.54 -3.10 21.92
C ALA A 149 2.11 -2.05 22.90
N LEU A 150 3.39 -1.67 22.75
CA LEU A 150 4.01 -0.64 23.58
C LEU A 150 3.40 0.76 23.33
N ALA A 151 2.91 1.02 22.12
CA ALA A 151 2.20 2.24 21.76
C ALA A 151 0.75 2.30 22.28
N GLY A 152 0.30 1.31 23.05
CA GLY A 152 -1.00 1.31 23.72
C GLY A 152 -2.11 0.58 22.97
N VAL A 153 -1.83 -0.12 21.87
CA VAL A 153 -2.81 -1.00 21.23
C VAL A 153 -3.08 -2.18 22.15
N LYS A 154 -4.32 -2.29 22.63
CA LYS A 154 -4.75 -3.35 23.54
C LYS A 154 -4.71 -4.71 22.84
N PRO A 155 -4.54 -5.83 23.56
CA PRO A 155 -4.59 -7.17 22.97
C PRO A 155 -5.86 -7.45 22.15
N ALA A 156 -7.02 -6.94 22.57
CA ALA A 156 -8.29 -7.07 21.84
C ALA A 156 -8.33 -6.31 20.48
N ASN A 157 -7.31 -5.48 20.21
CA ASN A 157 -7.15 -4.69 19.01
C ASN A 157 -5.90 -5.10 18.21
N LEU A 158 -5.10 -6.07 18.69
CA LEU A 158 -3.89 -6.56 18.02
C LEU A 158 -4.02 -8.06 17.68
N LYS A 159 -4.11 -8.40 16.40
CA LYS A 159 -4.05 -9.79 15.92
C LYS A 159 -2.70 -10.01 15.25
N TYR A 160 -1.93 -10.97 15.74
CA TYR A 160 -0.67 -11.37 15.14
C TYR A 160 -0.72 -12.84 14.73
N VAL A 161 -0.55 -13.11 13.43
CA VAL A 161 -0.55 -14.45 12.84
C VAL A 161 0.87 -14.75 12.36
N ASN A 162 1.55 -15.73 12.98
CA ASN A 162 2.95 -16.04 12.72
C ASN A 162 3.25 -17.54 12.58
N THR A 163 2.22 -18.38 12.46
CA THR A 163 2.36 -19.83 12.45
C THR A 163 2.19 -20.46 11.07
N ILE A 164 1.65 -19.73 10.09
CA ILE A 164 1.43 -20.24 8.73
C ILE A 164 2.79 -20.43 8.04
N ALA A 165 3.02 -21.62 7.48
CA ALA A 165 4.24 -21.99 6.76
C ALA A 165 4.37 -21.35 5.36
N ALA A 166 4.09 -20.05 5.29
CA ALA A 166 4.19 -19.25 4.09
C ALA A 166 5.61 -18.69 3.88
N GLY A 167 5.99 -18.52 2.60
CA GLY A 167 7.15 -17.72 2.21
C GLY A 167 6.85 -16.21 2.29
N HIS A 168 7.68 -15.39 1.64
CA HIS A 168 7.45 -13.96 1.53
C HIS A 168 6.39 -13.66 0.47
N ALA A 169 5.11 -13.69 0.86
CA ALA A 169 3.97 -13.46 -0.05
C ALA A 169 2.76 -12.88 0.69
N LEU A 170 1.86 -12.25 -0.07
CA LEU A 170 0.48 -12.05 0.36
C LEU A 170 -0.30 -13.33 0.10
N LEU A 171 -1.13 -13.76 1.05
CA LEU A 171 -1.79 -15.06 0.97
C LEU A 171 -3.20 -14.99 0.38
N THR A 172 -3.49 -15.94 -0.49
CA THR A 172 -4.80 -16.18 -1.11
C THR A 172 -5.22 -17.64 -0.90
N ASP A 173 -6.39 -17.99 -1.42
CA ASP A 173 -6.86 -19.37 -1.58
C ASP A 173 -7.03 -19.76 -3.07
N SER A 174 -6.51 -18.95 -3.99
CA SER A 174 -6.70 -19.12 -5.43
C SER A 174 -5.87 -20.28 -5.98
N PRO A 175 -6.47 -21.29 -6.64
CA PRO A 175 -5.75 -22.47 -7.14
C PRO A 175 -4.61 -22.19 -8.14
N GLY A 176 -4.62 -21.04 -8.81
CA GLY A 176 -3.60 -20.64 -9.79
C GLY A 176 -2.39 -19.88 -9.21
N ASP A 177 -2.39 -19.60 -7.91
CA ASP A 177 -1.29 -18.88 -7.26
C ASP A 177 -0.18 -19.83 -6.78
N SER A 178 1.00 -19.27 -6.55
CA SER A 178 2.20 -20.01 -6.13
C SER A 178 1.96 -20.80 -4.84
N ALA A 179 2.64 -21.95 -4.68
CA ALA A 179 2.51 -22.75 -3.45
C ALA A 179 2.88 -21.94 -2.20
N CYS A 180 2.17 -22.17 -1.08
CA CYS A 180 2.25 -21.36 0.14
C CYS A 180 3.67 -21.01 0.61
N GLY A 181 4.57 -21.99 0.67
CA GLY A 181 5.96 -21.81 1.15
C GLY A 181 6.91 -21.12 0.16
N THR A 182 6.46 -20.78 -1.04
CA THR A 182 7.29 -20.21 -2.11
C THR A 182 7.64 -18.75 -1.83
N THR A 183 8.87 -18.34 -2.16
CA THR A 183 9.27 -16.92 -2.17
C THR A 183 9.78 -16.56 -3.56
N ALA A 184 8.86 -16.21 -4.45
CA ALA A 184 9.13 -15.83 -5.83
C ALA A 184 7.99 -14.98 -6.39
N ALA A 185 8.24 -14.26 -7.49
CA ALA A 185 7.20 -13.55 -8.21
C ALA A 185 6.02 -14.50 -8.54
N PRO A 186 4.76 -14.03 -8.44
CA PRO A 186 4.33 -12.65 -8.18
C PRO A 186 4.29 -12.26 -6.68
N PHE A 187 4.81 -13.10 -5.77
CA PHE A 187 4.69 -12.93 -4.32
C PHE A 187 3.23 -12.89 -3.83
N ILE A 188 2.39 -13.67 -4.51
CA ILE A 188 0.99 -13.94 -4.16
C ILE A 188 0.88 -15.46 -4.16
N ASN A 189 0.56 -16.03 -3.00
CA ASN A 189 0.62 -17.47 -2.80
C ASN A 189 -0.71 -18.04 -2.33
N ASN A 190 -1.07 -19.21 -2.86
CA ASN A 190 -2.15 -20.00 -2.33
C ASN A 190 -1.72 -20.70 -1.03
N CYS A 191 -2.32 -20.27 0.08
CA CYS A 191 -2.17 -20.91 1.39
C CYS A 191 -3.50 -21.42 1.95
N GLY A 192 -4.57 -21.45 1.13
CA GLY A 192 -5.93 -21.68 1.63
C GLY A 192 -6.37 -20.64 2.66
N TYR A 193 -5.81 -19.43 2.58
CA TYR A 193 -6.01 -18.36 3.57
C TYR A 193 -6.25 -17.03 2.87
N ARG A 194 -7.49 -16.53 2.93
CA ARG A 194 -7.89 -15.24 2.32
C ARG A 194 -7.41 -14.06 3.18
N GLN A 195 -6.14 -13.68 3.03
CA GLN A 195 -5.52 -12.70 3.92
C GLN A 195 -6.17 -11.31 3.85
N ALA A 196 -6.59 -10.86 2.67
CA ALA A 196 -7.33 -9.61 2.51
C ALA A 196 -8.64 -9.60 3.34
N ASN A 197 -9.42 -10.68 3.29
CA ASN A 197 -10.64 -10.83 4.09
C ASN A 197 -10.34 -10.79 5.60
N GLU A 198 -9.25 -11.45 6.01
CA GLU A 198 -8.84 -11.52 7.42
C GLU A 198 -8.38 -10.17 7.96
N ILE A 199 -7.65 -9.39 7.14
CA ILE A 199 -7.27 -8.01 7.45
C ILE A 199 -8.51 -7.14 7.59
N LEU A 200 -9.37 -7.11 6.56
CA LEU A 200 -10.55 -6.24 6.55
C LEU A 200 -11.55 -6.61 7.65
N SER A 201 -11.73 -7.90 7.93
CA SER A 201 -12.61 -8.34 9.01
C SER A 201 -12.05 -8.03 10.39
N TRP A 202 -10.73 -8.10 10.57
CA TRP A 202 -10.13 -7.65 11.83
C TRP A 202 -10.34 -6.16 12.07
N ILE A 203 -10.20 -5.35 11.03
CA ILE A 203 -10.30 -3.89 11.12
C ILE A 203 -11.74 -3.42 11.30
N TYR A 204 -12.67 -3.93 10.50
CA TYR A 204 -14.05 -3.44 10.44
C TYR A 204 -15.05 -4.32 11.19
N GLY A 205 -14.60 -5.44 11.76
CA GLY A 205 -15.46 -6.44 12.40
C GLY A 205 -15.99 -7.48 11.39
N PRO A 206 -16.99 -8.28 11.79
CA PRO A 206 -17.57 -9.29 10.91
C PRO A 206 -18.01 -8.69 9.57
N LEU A 207 -17.49 -9.23 8.47
CA LEU A 207 -17.86 -8.81 7.12
C LEU A 207 -19.04 -9.62 6.60
N GLN A 208 -19.80 -9.03 5.68
CA GLN A 208 -20.72 -9.78 4.82
C GLN A 208 -19.95 -10.79 3.98
N LYS A 209 -20.60 -11.92 3.69
CA LYS A 209 -20.01 -13.00 2.89
C LYS A 209 -19.54 -12.44 1.54
N THR A 210 -18.30 -12.77 1.17
CA THR A 210 -17.73 -12.41 -0.13
C THR A 210 -18.38 -13.22 -1.23
N GLU A 211 -18.81 -12.55 -2.29
CA GLU A 211 -19.27 -13.19 -3.51
C GLU A 211 -18.08 -13.45 -4.44
N ASP A 212 -18.16 -14.53 -5.24
CA ASP A 212 -17.08 -14.91 -6.17
C ASP A 212 -16.93 -13.92 -7.35
N ARG A 213 -17.95 -13.08 -7.58
CA ARG A 213 -17.90 -11.98 -8.55
C ARG A 213 -18.13 -10.65 -7.83
N PRO A 214 -17.10 -9.82 -7.65
CA PRO A 214 -17.25 -8.56 -6.92
C PRO A 214 -18.08 -7.56 -7.72
N ALA A 215 -19.23 -7.14 -7.18
CA ALA A 215 -20.07 -6.08 -7.75
C ALA A 215 -19.43 -4.70 -7.60
N GLY A 216 -18.83 -4.18 -8.67
CA GLY A 216 -18.10 -2.93 -8.71
C GLY A 216 -17.12 -2.86 -9.87
N GLN A 217 -16.34 -1.79 -9.94
CA GLN A 217 -15.36 -1.59 -11.00
C GLN A 217 -13.95 -1.35 -10.45
N LEU A 218 -12.99 -2.12 -10.96
CA LEU A 218 -11.56 -1.81 -10.81
C LEU A 218 -11.15 -0.94 -11.98
N THR A 219 -10.87 0.33 -11.71
CA THR A 219 -10.46 1.32 -12.72
C THR A 219 -9.05 1.83 -12.46
N MET A 220 -8.41 2.32 -13.52
CA MET A 220 -7.12 3.00 -13.44
C MET A 220 -7.31 4.52 -13.37
N PHE A 221 -6.38 5.22 -12.73
CA PHE A 221 -6.37 6.68 -12.67
C PHE A 221 -4.94 7.25 -12.76
N ASP A 222 -4.83 8.49 -13.22
CA ASP A 222 -3.59 9.26 -13.30
C ASP A 222 -3.10 9.67 -11.90
N GLN A 223 -1.88 9.26 -11.53
CA GLN A 223 -1.27 9.66 -10.26
C GLN A 223 -0.48 10.97 -10.32
N ALA A 224 -0.18 11.50 -11.51
CA ALA A 224 0.64 12.70 -11.68
C ALA A 224 0.13 13.92 -10.88
N PRO A 225 -1.20 14.17 -10.77
CA PRO A 225 -1.70 15.26 -9.93
C PRO A 225 -1.36 15.13 -8.44
N PHE A 226 -1.03 13.93 -7.96
CA PHE A 226 -0.68 13.66 -6.56
C PHE A 226 0.83 13.64 -6.30
N ASP A 227 1.66 13.69 -7.35
CA ASP A 227 3.12 13.80 -7.29
C ASP A 227 3.64 14.79 -8.35
N PRO A 228 3.21 16.07 -8.32
CA PRO A 228 3.49 17.02 -9.39
C PRO A 228 4.99 17.33 -9.57
N ALA A 229 5.78 17.16 -8.51
CA ALA A 229 7.23 17.32 -8.54
C ALA A 229 8.00 16.02 -8.78
N GLY A 230 7.31 14.88 -8.91
CA GLY A 230 7.92 13.55 -9.06
C GLY A 230 8.73 13.07 -7.85
N ALA A 231 8.59 13.72 -6.69
CA ALA A 231 9.37 13.45 -5.49
C ALA A 231 8.96 12.13 -4.83
N ALA A 232 7.68 11.77 -4.88
CA ALA A 232 7.16 10.53 -4.32
C ALA A 232 7.48 9.31 -5.20
N THR A 233 7.99 9.52 -6.42
CA THR A 233 8.32 8.49 -7.41
C THR A 233 7.12 7.59 -7.73
N LEU A 234 5.93 8.17 -7.78
CA LEU A 234 4.73 7.43 -8.13
C LEU A 234 4.79 6.92 -9.58
N GLY A 235 4.20 5.75 -9.82
CA GLY A 235 3.93 5.29 -11.19
C GLY A 235 2.94 6.22 -11.89
N PRO A 236 2.85 6.20 -13.24
CA PRO A 236 1.87 7.03 -13.95
C PRO A 236 0.42 6.63 -13.66
N ILE A 237 0.20 5.38 -13.25
CA ILE A 237 -1.13 4.79 -13.07
C ILE A 237 -1.29 4.28 -11.64
N GLY A 238 -2.41 4.63 -11.01
CA GLY A 238 -2.93 4.00 -9.80
C GLY A 238 -4.19 3.21 -10.13
N TYR A 239 -4.62 2.31 -9.23
CA TYR A 239 -5.90 1.62 -9.37
C TYR A 239 -6.84 1.92 -8.21
N VAL A 240 -8.14 1.91 -8.48
CA VAL A 240 -9.18 2.03 -7.46
C VAL A 240 -10.29 1.03 -7.77
N TYR A 241 -10.68 0.24 -6.78
CA TYR A 241 -11.87 -0.59 -6.83
C TYR A 241 -13.01 0.11 -6.10
N VAL A 242 -14.12 0.30 -6.80
CA VAL A 242 -15.32 0.97 -6.29
C VAL A 242 -16.49 -0.01 -6.36
N PRO A 243 -17.02 -0.45 -5.20
CA PRO A 243 -18.27 -1.21 -5.16
C PRO A 243 -19.43 -0.40 -5.76
N ASP A 244 -20.37 -1.06 -6.45
CA ASP A 244 -21.53 -0.38 -7.07
C ASP A 244 -22.34 0.44 -6.06
N ALA A 245 -22.40 -0.01 -4.81
CA ALA A 245 -23.07 0.70 -3.72
C ALA A 245 -22.43 2.06 -3.39
N CYS A 246 -21.13 2.21 -3.63
CA CYS A 246 -20.36 3.42 -3.30
C CYS A 246 -20.60 4.58 -4.26
N GLU A 247 -21.13 4.30 -5.45
CA GLU A 247 -21.60 5.30 -6.41
C GLU A 247 -22.74 6.15 -5.83
N LYS A 248 -23.55 5.58 -4.93
CA LYS A 248 -24.77 6.20 -4.40
C LYS A 248 -24.75 6.43 -2.89
N ALA A 249 -23.88 5.76 -2.14
CA ALA A 249 -23.84 5.81 -0.68
C ALA A 249 -22.42 5.99 -0.14
N ALA A 250 -22.30 6.66 1.01
CA ALA A 250 -21.02 6.83 1.69
C ALA A 250 -20.38 5.45 1.99
N CYS A 251 -19.09 5.36 1.69
CA CYS A 251 -18.28 4.16 1.83
C CYS A 251 -17.02 4.45 2.65
N ARG A 252 -16.46 3.38 3.21
CA ARG A 252 -15.14 3.42 3.83
C ARG A 252 -14.05 3.41 2.76
N ILE A 253 -12.82 3.73 3.14
CA ILE A 253 -11.66 3.61 2.26
C ILE A 253 -10.66 2.64 2.89
N HIS A 254 -10.16 1.68 2.10
CA HIS A 254 -9.00 0.89 2.43
C HIS A 254 -7.89 1.15 1.41
N VAL A 255 -6.68 1.48 1.87
CA VAL A 255 -5.51 1.58 0.98
C VAL A 255 -4.70 0.30 1.06
N ALA A 256 -4.46 -0.37 -0.07
CA ALA A 256 -3.69 -1.60 -0.14
C ALA A 256 -2.37 -1.36 -0.90
N PHE A 257 -1.26 -1.33 -0.15
CA PHE A 257 0.08 -1.10 -0.67
C PHE A 257 0.74 -2.41 -1.13
N HIS A 258 1.10 -2.47 -2.41
CA HIS A 258 1.86 -3.60 -2.96
C HIS A 258 3.28 -3.67 -2.36
N GLY A 259 3.92 -4.84 -2.44
CA GLY A 259 5.33 -5.01 -2.08
C GLY A 259 6.30 -4.61 -3.19
N CYS A 260 7.60 -4.72 -2.92
CA CYS A 260 8.63 -4.60 -3.96
C CYS A 260 8.34 -5.59 -5.09
N LEU A 261 8.62 -5.21 -6.34
CA LEU A 261 8.36 -6.00 -7.54
C LEU A 261 6.88 -6.35 -7.80
N GLN A 262 5.94 -5.73 -7.07
CA GLN A 262 4.51 -5.98 -7.23
C GLN A 262 3.72 -4.78 -7.78
N GLY A 263 4.39 -3.68 -8.08
CA GLY A 263 3.78 -2.49 -8.69
C GLY A 263 3.35 -2.73 -10.14
N GLU A 264 2.65 -1.76 -10.71
CA GLU A 264 2.10 -1.76 -12.06
C GLU A 264 3.15 -2.03 -13.14
N GLY A 265 4.35 -1.46 -12.99
CA GLY A 265 5.46 -1.68 -13.92
C GLY A 265 6.00 -3.11 -13.93
N LYS A 266 5.58 -3.96 -12.99
CA LYS A 266 6.00 -5.37 -12.88
C LYS A 266 4.85 -6.35 -13.06
N LEU A 267 3.70 -6.07 -12.46
CA LEU A 267 2.57 -6.98 -12.42
C LEU A 267 1.30 -6.43 -13.10
N GLY A 268 1.34 -5.23 -13.66
CA GLY A 268 0.14 -4.56 -14.15
C GLY A 268 -0.88 -4.40 -13.02
N ASP A 269 -2.12 -4.81 -13.26
CA ASP A 269 -3.18 -4.75 -12.25
C ASP A 269 -3.27 -5.99 -11.35
N ARG A 270 -2.38 -6.98 -11.52
CA ARG A 270 -2.54 -8.30 -10.86
C ARG A 270 -2.62 -8.20 -9.33
N TYR A 271 -1.81 -7.34 -8.70
CA TYR A 271 -1.91 -7.10 -7.25
C TYR A 271 -3.29 -6.55 -6.87
N ALA A 272 -3.78 -5.54 -7.59
CA ALA A 272 -5.09 -4.95 -7.32
C ALA A 272 -6.26 -5.90 -7.64
N ARG A 273 -6.09 -6.80 -8.62
CA ARG A 273 -7.15 -7.67 -9.13
C ARG A 273 -7.28 -9.00 -8.39
N THR A 274 -6.17 -9.59 -7.92
CA THR A 274 -6.13 -11.02 -7.55
C THR A 274 -5.88 -11.30 -6.07
N THR A 275 -5.71 -10.26 -5.25
CA THR A 275 -5.34 -10.40 -3.83
C THR A 275 -6.53 -10.58 -2.88
N GLY A 276 -7.77 -10.61 -3.40
CA GLY A 276 -8.99 -10.87 -2.62
C GLY A 276 -9.62 -9.63 -1.98
N TYR A 277 -8.98 -8.46 -2.05
CA TYR A 277 -9.51 -7.23 -1.45
C TYR A 277 -10.81 -6.77 -2.11
N ASN A 278 -10.96 -6.92 -3.42
CA ASN A 278 -12.15 -6.45 -4.15
C ASN A 278 -13.39 -7.28 -3.79
N GLU A 279 -13.22 -8.59 -3.67
CA GLU A 279 -14.25 -9.55 -3.25
C GLU A 279 -14.73 -9.28 -1.83
N ALA A 280 -13.81 -8.94 -0.93
CA ALA A 280 -14.15 -8.49 0.42
C ALA A 280 -14.82 -7.12 0.42
N ALA A 281 -14.37 -6.20 -0.42
CA ALA A 281 -14.85 -4.83 -0.48
C ALA A 281 -16.27 -4.68 -1.06
N ALA A 282 -16.59 -5.45 -2.10
CA ALA A 282 -17.84 -5.38 -2.87
C ALA A 282 -19.08 -5.43 -1.95
N SER A 283 -19.14 -6.42 -1.06
CA SER A 283 -20.28 -6.64 -0.16
C SER A 283 -20.24 -5.77 1.11
N ASN A 284 -19.21 -4.96 1.31
CA ASN A 284 -18.93 -4.32 2.60
C ASN A 284 -18.79 -2.79 2.54
N ARG A 285 -19.10 -2.17 1.38
CA ARG A 285 -19.05 -0.71 1.17
C ARG A 285 -17.67 -0.13 1.50
N ILE A 286 -16.64 -0.75 0.92
CA ILE A 286 -15.24 -0.34 1.06
C ILE A 286 -14.71 -0.01 -0.32
N ILE A 287 -14.29 1.23 -0.55
CA ILE A 287 -13.49 1.58 -1.72
C ILE A 287 -12.07 1.11 -1.44
N VAL A 288 -11.44 0.40 -2.38
CA VAL A 288 -10.04 -0.02 -2.23
C VAL A 288 -9.16 0.80 -3.16
N LEU A 289 -8.26 1.58 -2.58
CA LEU A 289 -7.25 2.35 -3.30
C LEU A 289 -5.96 1.53 -3.38
N TYR A 290 -5.39 1.42 -4.58
CA TYR A 290 -4.12 0.75 -4.84
C TYR A 290 -3.14 1.72 -5.51
N PRO A 291 -2.52 2.61 -4.72
CA PRO A 291 -1.47 3.49 -5.23
C PRO A 291 -0.30 2.67 -5.75
N GLN A 292 0.45 3.21 -6.70
CA GLN A 292 1.58 2.52 -7.34
C GLN A 292 2.86 3.36 -7.28
N VAL A 293 4.00 2.71 -7.03
CA VAL A 293 5.33 3.34 -7.06
C VAL A 293 6.16 2.81 -8.22
N ALA A 294 6.87 3.71 -8.90
CA ALA A 294 7.72 3.35 -10.01
C ALA A 294 9.11 2.92 -9.54
N ALA A 295 9.78 2.06 -10.31
CA ALA A 295 11.19 1.79 -10.11
C ALA A 295 12.03 3.04 -10.49
N SER A 296 13.11 3.28 -9.75
CA SER A 296 14.06 4.35 -10.00
C SER A 296 15.49 3.88 -9.77
N SER A 297 16.50 4.70 -10.08
CA SER A 297 17.90 4.36 -9.83
C SER A 297 18.22 4.10 -8.35
N ARG A 298 17.52 4.79 -7.44
CA ARG A 298 17.65 4.62 -5.98
C ARG A 298 16.72 3.55 -5.40
N ASN A 299 15.75 3.10 -6.19
CA ASN A 299 14.75 2.10 -5.84
C ASN A 299 14.43 1.20 -7.06
N PRO A 300 15.37 0.34 -7.50
CA PRO A 300 15.22 -0.41 -8.75
C PRO A 300 14.12 -1.48 -8.68
N LEU A 301 13.67 -1.83 -7.47
CA LEU A 301 12.64 -2.84 -7.24
C LEU A 301 11.22 -2.25 -7.14
N GLY A 302 11.06 -0.91 -7.21
CA GLY A 302 9.75 -0.27 -7.06
C GLY A 302 9.12 -0.56 -5.70
N CYS A 303 9.89 -0.45 -4.62
CA CYS A 303 9.42 -0.57 -3.25
C CYS A 303 8.80 0.75 -2.76
N TRP A 304 7.90 0.69 -1.78
CA TRP A 304 7.54 1.90 -1.01
C TRP A 304 8.72 2.42 -0.20
N ASP A 305 8.73 3.71 0.09
CA ASP A 305 9.81 4.37 0.80
C ASP A 305 9.75 4.10 2.31
N PHE A 306 10.64 3.23 2.76
CA PHE A 306 10.89 2.95 4.17
C PHE A 306 12.35 3.21 4.57
N TRP A 307 13.11 3.91 3.72
CA TRP A 307 14.53 4.21 3.94
C TRP A 307 15.00 5.59 3.47
N GLY A 308 14.07 6.44 3.03
CA GLY A 308 14.34 7.84 2.72
C GLY A 308 14.76 8.16 1.29
N TYR A 309 14.52 7.26 0.32
CA TYR A 309 15.00 7.53 -1.04
C TYR A 309 14.25 8.68 -1.73
N THR A 310 13.06 9.02 -1.25
CA THR A 310 12.26 10.17 -1.73
C THR A 310 12.66 11.50 -1.07
N ALA A 311 13.50 11.47 -0.03
CA ALA A 311 14.02 12.65 0.68
C ALA A 311 15.57 12.71 0.67
N PRO A 312 16.20 12.85 -0.52
CA PRO A 312 17.64 12.64 -0.67
C PRO A 312 18.53 13.79 -0.16
N ALA A 313 17.94 14.89 0.30
CA ALA A 313 18.68 16.05 0.78
C ALA A 313 19.48 15.73 2.06
N ASP A 314 18.95 14.85 2.92
CA ASP A 314 19.65 14.33 4.10
C ASP A 314 19.58 12.80 4.09
N THR A 315 20.67 12.15 3.70
CA THR A 315 20.73 10.68 3.62
C THR A 315 21.00 10.01 4.96
N LEU A 316 21.38 10.78 6.00
CA LEU A 316 21.58 10.27 7.36
C LEU A 316 20.29 10.30 8.17
N HIS A 317 19.46 11.33 7.96
CA HIS A 317 18.18 11.52 8.63
C HIS A 317 17.03 11.84 7.65
N PRO A 318 16.81 11.02 6.61
CA PRO A 318 15.81 11.30 5.61
C PRO A 318 14.39 11.19 6.18
N ASP A 319 13.47 11.97 5.61
CA ASP A 319 12.06 11.90 5.95
C ASP A 319 11.32 10.91 5.06
N PHE A 320 10.97 9.76 5.64
CA PHE A 320 10.11 8.75 5.02
C PHE A 320 8.94 8.34 5.94
N TYR A 321 8.75 9.06 7.05
CA TYR A 321 7.84 8.66 8.12
C TYR A 321 6.81 9.73 8.48
N SER A 322 7.08 11.01 8.19
CA SER A 322 6.21 12.11 8.60
C SER A 322 4.98 12.21 7.70
N LYS A 323 4.01 13.04 8.09
CA LYS A 323 2.88 13.40 7.21
C LYS A 323 3.32 14.13 5.94
N GLN A 324 4.50 14.76 5.95
CA GLN A 324 5.06 15.51 4.83
C GLN A 324 5.99 14.66 3.95
N ALA A 325 6.31 13.42 4.34
CA ALA A 325 7.08 12.52 3.50
C ALA A 325 6.39 12.39 2.13
N PRO A 326 7.12 12.48 0.99
CA PRO A 326 6.50 12.64 -0.34
C PRO A 326 5.41 11.61 -0.65
N GLN A 327 5.66 10.33 -0.38
CA GLN A 327 4.66 9.28 -0.60
C GLN A 327 3.47 9.40 0.34
N HIS A 328 3.69 9.68 1.62
CA HIS A 328 2.62 9.89 2.59
C HIS A 328 1.69 11.04 2.18
N ALA A 329 2.26 12.18 1.78
CA ALA A 329 1.51 13.34 1.32
C ALA A 329 0.68 13.02 0.07
N ALA A 330 1.27 12.29 -0.89
CA ALA A 330 0.56 11.88 -2.09
C ALA A 330 -0.64 10.97 -1.77
N ILE A 331 -0.47 9.96 -0.90
CA ILE A 331 -1.57 9.09 -0.46
C ILE A 331 -2.64 9.87 0.29
N ALA A 332 -2.25 10.77 1.20
CA ALA A 332 -3.19 11.62 1.91
C ALA A 332 -4.04 12.49 0.95
N ASN A 333 -3.43 12.99 -0.13
CA ASN A 333 -4.13 13.75 -1.15
C ASN A 333 -5.09 12.88 -1.99
N MET A 334 -4.73 11.63 -2.28
CA MET A 334 -5.65 10.67 -2.93
C MET A 334 -6.85 10.36 -2.02
N LEU A 335 -6.62 10.14 -0.73
CA LEU A 335 -7.69 9.93 0.26
C LEU A 335 -8.60 11.15 0.39
N LYS A 336 -8.02 12.36 0.42
CA LYS A 336 -8.78 13.61 0.37
C LYS A 336 -9.66 13.64 -0.88
N ARG A 337 -9.10 13.33 -2.06
CA ARG A 337 -9.85 13.30 -3.32
C ARG A 337 -11.03 12.33 -3.28
N LEU A 338 -10.84 11.11 -2.77
CA LEU A 338 -11.92 10.14 -2.63
C LEU A 338 -13.04 10.62 -1.68
N SER A 339 -12.69 11.42 -0.68
CA SER A 339 -13.59 11.94 0.34
C SER A 339 -14.34 13.21 -0.07
N GLU A 340 -13.90 13.87 -1.15
CA GLU A 340 -14.61 15.04 -1.70
C GLU A 340 -16.02 14.67 -2.16
N THR A 341 -16.89 15.68 -2.25
CA THR A 341 -18.28 15.51 -2.66
C THR A 341 -18.35 14.89 -4.07
N ARG A 342 -19.29 13.96 -4.25
CA ARG A 342 -19.54 13.37 -5.58
C ARG A 342 -19.86 14.48 -6.58
N PRO A 343 -19.33 14.41 -7.82
CA PRO A 343 -19.81 15.28 -8.89
C PRO A 343 -21.32 15.09 -9.06
N SER A 344 -22.08 16.19 -9.11
CA SER A 344 -23.51 16.09 -9.44
C SER A 344 -23.66 15.61 -10.89
N PRO A 345 -24.61 14.72 -11.21
CA PRO A 345 -24.92 14.34 -12.59
C PRO A 345 -25.20 15.54 -13.52
N ASP A 346 -25.63 16.67 -12.95
CA ASP A 346 -26.02 17.90 -13.67
C ASP A 346 -24.91 18.98 -13.74
N GLN A 347 -23.69 18.71 -13.26
CA GLN A 347 -22.58 19.67 -13.40
C GLN A 347 -21.97 19.57 -14.81
N PRO A 348 -21.95 20.66 -15.60
CA PRO A 348 -21.23 20.68 -16.86
C PRO A 348 -19.76 20.32 -16.61
N LYS A 349 -19.18 19.44 -17.42
CA LYS A 349 -17.73 19.21 -17.41
C LYS A 349 -17.07 20.55 -17.69
N GLU A 350 -16.33 21.10 -16.73
CA GLU A 350 -15.55 22.33 -16.92
C GLU A 350 -14.69 22.19 -18.19
N PRO A 351 -14.71 23.20 -19.09
CA PRO A 351 -13.82 23.19 -20.23
C PRO A 351 -12.38 23.23 -19.73
N LYS A 352 -11.56 22.30 -20.23
CA LYS A 352 -10.12 22.36 -20.02
C LYS A 352 -9.60 23.61 -20.73
N GLU A 353 -9.11 24.58 -19.97
CA GLU A 353 -8.21 25.63 -20.46
C GLU A 353 -6.85 25.02 -20.86
#